data_AF-A0A2T5ITJ1-F1
#
_entry.id   AF-A0A2T5ITJ1-F1
#
_cell.length_a   1.000
_cell.length_b   1.000
_cell.length_c   1.000
_cell.angle_alpha   90.00
_cell.angle_beta   90.00
_cell.angle_gamma   90.00
#
_symmetry.space_group_name_H-M   'P 1'
#
loop_
_entity.id
_entity.type
_entity.pdbx_description
1 polymer ?
#
loop_
_entity_poly.entity_id
_entity_poly.type
_entity_poly.pdbx_seq_one_letter_code
_entity_poly.pdbx_strand_id
1 'polypeptide(L)'
;MAHNSSTELLSDLAANFHHPLWSEIELMLLSNDSSLWPQLLQHQALIAVALFRLENEFLFLGQLVKYNFSVEIIDYSDWLNAVNACQKFLIDLLGGSDAQDMVRLYIKQRIELIVKTMPSLTTMMAWVEYQMWGELPEPVMQVALAKSKNAYSLVENLWQGEDSLLQTKLLRTHSSVELWPSSKLFTKALSAFYKKSPNNIQHVLDTSNHNPRETLFWPLFHDYKCTVVNLPVLLGLWSMSPVPMRWWSQHPERQGCIQQLLKFNPIWFQLAFNQGGKIALVLDFHDELNRA
;
A
#
# COMPACT_ATOMS: atom_id res chain seq x y z
N MET A 1 23.47 25.33 13.60
CA MET A 1 22.46 24.76 14.52
C MET A 1 21.08 25.09 13.97
N ALA A 2 20.50 24.24 13.12
CA ALA A 2 19.08 24.24 12.72
C ALA A 2 18.86 23.08 11.72
N HIS A 3 18.83 21.85 12.21
CA HIS A 3 18.40 20.68 11.42
C HIS A 3 17.24 19.91 12.07
N ASN A 4 16.71 20.43 13.19
CA ASN A 4 15.64 19.77 13.95
C ASN A 4 14.24 20.36 13.70
N SER A 5 14.09 21.43 12.90
CA SER A 5 12.80 22.13 12.76
C SER A 5 11.95 21.70 11.56
N SER A 6 12.52 21.11 10.50
CA SER A 6 11.76 20.80 9.28
C SER A 6 10.94 19.50 9.36
N THR A 7 11.37 18.55 10.20
CA THR A 7 10.73 17.23 10.31
C THR A 7 9.49 17.25 11.22
N GLU A 8 9.52 18.01 12.32
CA GLU A 8 8.36 18.25 13.20
C GLU A 8 7.25 19.02 12.45
N LEU A 9 7.62 20.01 11.64
CA LEU A 9 6.71 20.81 10.82
C LEU A 9 5.92 19.98 9.78
N LEU A 10 6.51 18.91 9.24
CA LEU A 10 5.88 18.07 8.21
C LEU A 10 5.00 16.95 8.81
N SER A 11 5.30 16.45 10.01
CA SER A 11 4.40 15.53 10.72
C SER A 11 3.13 16.24 11.20
N ASP A 12 3.28 17.48 11.70
CA ASP A 12 2.15 18.29 12.15
C ASP A 12 1.23 18.67 10.99
N LEU A 13 1.80 18.83 9.78
CA LEU A 13 1.06 19.09 8.55
C LEU A 13 0.13 17.93 8.16
N ALA A 14 0.60 16.68 8.26
CA ALA A 14 -0.23 15.51 7.96
C ALA A 14 -1.41 15.37 8.94
N ALA A 15 -1.25 15.82 10.18
CA ALA A 15 -2.29 15.79 11.21
C ALA A 15 -3.29 16.95 11.13
N ASN A 16 -2.99 18.03 10.38
CA ASN A 16 -3.77 19.26 10.39
C ASN A 16 -4.11 19.76 8.96
N PHE A 17 -5.35 19.51 8.53
CA PHE A 17 -5.86 19.95 7.22
C PHE A 17 -6.03 21.48 7.10
N HIS A 18 -6.06 22.20 8.24
CA HIS A 18 -6.09 23.67 8.30
C HIS A 18 -4.70 24.31 8.35
N HIS A 19 -3.63 23.52 8.32
CA HIS A 19 -2.29 24.06 8.43
C HIS A 19 -1.95 24.99 7.25
N PRO A 20 -1.39 26.20 7.50
CA PRO A 20 -1.17 27.21 6.45
C PRO A 20 -0.23 26.74 5.33
N LEU A 21 0.67 25.80 5.62
CA LEU A 21 1.60 25.25 4.62
C LEU A 21 0.92 24.47 3.49
N TRP A 22 -0.36 24.09 3.61
CA TRP A 22 -1.07 23.45 2.49
C TRP A 22 -1.11 24.35 1.25
N SER A 23 -1.31 25.65 1.44
CA SER A 23 -1.29 26.63 0.33
C SER A 23 0.10 26.75 -0.30
N GLU A 24 1.17 26.59 0.48
CA GLU A 24 2.54 26.58 -0.06
C GLU A 24 2.80 25.33 -0.91
N ILE A 25 2.31 24.16 -0.48
CA ILE A 25 2.40 22.92 -1.28
C ILE A 25 1.61 23.06 -2.59
N GLU A 26 0.43 23.68 -2.56
CA GLU A 26 -0.37 23.94 -3.77
C GLU A 26 0.35 24.89 -4.75
N LEU A 27 0.95 25.97 -4.25
CA LEU A 27 1.73 26.90 -5.08
C LEU A 27 2.99 26.24 -5.65
N MET A 28 3.68 25.41 -4.86
CA MET A 28 4.83 24.62 -5.31
C MET A 28 4.43 23.65 -6.44
N LEU A 29 3.28 23.00 -6.29
CA LEU A 29 2.71 22.11 -7.29
C LEU A 29 2.47 22.83 -8.61
N LEU A 30 1.80 23.98 -8.57
CA LEU A 30 1.47 24.79 -9.74
C LEU A 30 2.72 25.37 -10.42
N SER A 31 3.75 25.72 -9.66
CA SER A 31 5.02 26.23 -10.18
C SER A 31 5.98 25.13 -10.68
N ASN A 32 5.62 23.85 -10.47
CA ASN A 32 6.47 22.69 -10.77
C ASN A 32 7.86 22.80 -10.09
N ASP A 33 7.92 23.44 -8.92
CA ASP A 33 9.14 23.51 -8.13
C ASP A 33 9.49 22.10 -7.60
N SER A 34 10.74 21.71 -7.82
CA SER A 34 11.28 20.41 -7.45
C SER A 34 11.92 20.38 -6.05
N SER A 35 12.12 21.56 -5.45
CA SER A 35 12.98 21.75 -4.28
C SER A 35 12.57 20.97 -3.04
N LEU A 36 11.27 20.83 -2.75
CA LEU A 36 10.76 20.19 -1.53
C LEU A 36 10.37 18.71 -1.71
N TRP A 37 10.31 18.20 -2.95
CA TRP A 37 9.92 16.81 -3.19
C TRP A 37 10.77 15.77 -2.45
N PRO A 38 12.11 15.87 -2.42
CA PRO A 38 12.93 14.92 -1.67
C PRO A 38 12.62 14.88 -0.17
N GLN A 39 12.10 15.97 0.40
CA GLN A 39 11.68 16.04 1.80
C GLN A 39 10.29 15.46 1.96
N LEU A 40 9.32 15.90 1.15
CA LEU A 40 7.93 15.40 1.17
C LEU A 40 7.86 13.87 1.00
N LEU A 41 8.65 13.31 0.08
CA LEU A 41 8.67 11.88 -0.22
C LEU A 41 9.20 11.00 0.93
N GLN A 42 9.72 11.59 2.00
CA GLN A 42 10.12 10.85 3.21
C GLN A 42 8.94 10.60 4.16
N HIS A 43 7.80 11.28 3.96
CA HIS A 43 6.66 11.26 4.87
C HIS A 43 5.45 10.56 4.23
N GLN A 44 5.30 9.26 4.49
CA GLN A 44 4.24 8.40 3.93
C GLN A 44 2.83 8.92 4.27
N ALA A 45 2.56 9.20 5.56
CA ALA A 45 1.31 9.79 6.02
C ALA A 45 0.96 11.11 5.32
N LEU A 46 1.95 11.99 5.13
CA LEU A 46 1.75 13.28 4.47
C LEU A 46 1.33 13.09 3.00
N ILE A 47 1.89 12.10 2.31
CA ILE A 47 1.53 11.79 0.92
C ILE A 47 0.10 11.28 0.83
N ALA A 48 -0.31 10.39 1.74
CA ALA A 48 -1.69 9.91 1.82
C ALA A 48 -2.66 11.08 2.05
N VAL A 49 -2.35 11.95 3.00
CA VAL A 49 -3.15 13.15 3.31
C VAL A 49 -3.21 14.11 2.13
N ALA A 50 -2.08 14.39 1.47
CA ALA A 50 -2.01 15.30 0.34
C ALA A 50 -2.93 14.87 -0.81
N LEU A 51 -3.06 13.56 -1.07
CA LEU A 51 -3.96 13.04 -2.11
C LEU A 51 -5.44 13.32 -1.85
N PHE A 52 -5.83 13.44 -0.58
CA PHE A 52 -7.20 13.79 -0.19
C PHE A 52 -7.39 15.27 0.13
N ARG A 53 -6.32 16.01 0.43
CA ARG A 53 -6.38 17.42 0.82
C ARG A 53 -6.24 18.38 -0.37
N LEU A 54 -5.36 18.07 -1.32
CA LEU A 54 -5.01 18.99 -2.40
C LEU A 54 -6.13 19.09 -3.43
N GLU A 55 -6.43 20.30 -3.88
CA GLU A 55 -7.45 20.51 -4.91
C GLU A 55 -7.11 19.84 -6.24
N ASN A 56 -5.83 19.87 -6.64
CA ASN A 56 -5.33 19.29 -7.89
C ASN A 56 -4.53 18.01 -7.66
N GLU A 57 -5.25 16.94 -7.31
CA GLU A 57 -4.72 15.60 -7.07
C GLU A 57 -4.09 14.97 -8.32
N PHE A 58 -4.57 15.30 -9.52
CA PHE A 58 -3.98 14.81 -10.78
C PHE A 58 -2.54 15.27 -10.93
N LEU A 59 -2.27 16.54 -10.64
CA LEU A 59 -0.91 17.09 -10.70
C LEU A 59 -0.02 16.44 -9.64
N PHE A 60 -0.53 16.28 -8.42
CA PHE A 60 0.22 15.65 -7.33
C PHE A 60 0.55 14.18 -7.64
N LEU A 61 -0.42 13.40 -8.11
CA LEU A 61 -0.24 12.02 -8.59
C LEU A 61 0.81 11.96 -9.71
N GLY A 62 0.74 12.88 -10.67
CA GLY A 62 1.72 12.98 -11.76
C GLY A 62 3.14 13.22 -11.26
N GLN A 63 3.32 14.02 -10.21
CA GLN A 63 4.64 14.24 -9.60
C GLN A 63 5.13 13.00 -8.84
N LEU A 64 4.27 12.30 -8.09
CA LEU A 64 4.64 11.04 -7.45
C LEU A 64 5.17 10.02 -8.47
N VAL A 65 4.50 9.91 -9.62
CA VAL A 65 4.94 9.06 -10.74
C VAL A 65 6.28 9.55 -11.30
N LYS A 66 6.43 10.85 -11.56
CA LYS A 66 7.66 11.46 -12.08
C LYS A 66 8.87 11.23 -11.17
N TYR A 67 8.67 11.31 -9.85
CA TYR A 67 9.72 11.07 -8.86
C TYR A 67 9.89 9.58 -8.50
N ASN A 68 9.19 8.67 -9.19
CA ASN A 68 9.23 7.23 -8.93
C ASN A 68 8.94 6.89 -7.45
N PHE A 69 7.98 7.58 -6.84
CA PHE A 69 7.52 7.22 -5.50
C PHE A 69 6.63 5.97 -5.58
N SER A 70 6.85 5.01 -4.68
CA SER A 70 6.02 3.80 -4.57
C SER A 70 4.91 4.04 -3.55
N VAL A 71 3.67 4.20 -3.98
CA VAL A 71 2.56 4.35 -3.02
C VAL A 71 2.29 3.07 -2.21
N GLU A 72 2.80 1.93 -2.67
CA GLU A 72 2.71 0.63 -2.02
C GLU A 72 3.52 0.53 -0.71
N ILE A 73 4.34 1.53 -0.41
CA ILE A 73 5.03 1.65 0.88
C ILE A 73 4.28 2.52 1.88
N ILE A 74 3.09 3.02 1.56
CA ILE A 74 2.21 3.68 2.53
C ILE A 74 1.37 2.59 3.21
N ASP A 75 1.32 2.61 4.54
CA ASP A 75 0.53 1.64 5.30
C ASP A 75 -0.97 1.95 5.27
N TYR A 76 -1.78 0.93 5.52
CA TYR A 76 -3.23 1.03 5.55
C TYR A 76 -3.71 2.08 6.57
N SER A 77 -3.06 2.18 7.74
CA SER A 77 -3.45 3.14 8.77
C SER A 77 -3.30 4.58 8.30
N ASP A 78 -2.24 4.92 7.59
CA ASP A 78 -2.01 6.25 7.01
C ASP A 78 -3.12 6.62 6.03
N TRP A 79 -3.55 5.67 5.19
CA TRP A 79 -4.68 5.90 4.27
C TRP A 79 -6.01 6.08 5.00
N LEU A 80 -6.31 5.21 5.97
CA LEU A 80 -7.53 5.33 6.77
C LEU A 80 -7.57 6.66 7.53
N ASN A 81 -6.45 7.06 8.11
CA ASN A 81 -6.33 8.32 8.84
C ASN A 81 -6.48 9.52 7.91
N ALA A 82 -5.88 9.49 6.72
CA ALA A 82 -6.04 10.54 5.71
C ALA A 82 -7.50 10.71 5.28
N VAL A 83 -8.21 9.61 5.04
CA VAL A 83 -9.64 9.64 4.68
C VAL A 83 -10.50 10.17 5.84
N ASN A 84 -10.27 9.71 7.06
CA ASN A 84 -10.95 10.20 8.26
C ASN A 84 -10.72 11.71 8.48
N ALA A 85 -9.48 12.17 8.33
CA ALA A 85 -9.12 13.56 8.50
C ALA A 85 -9.75 14.45 7.40
N CYS A 86 -9.75 13.98 6.15
CA CYS A 86 -10.42 14.64 5.04
C CYS A 86 -11.93 14.75 5.28
N GLN A 87 -12.57 13.67 5.72
CA GLN A 87 -14.00 13.66 6.01
C GLN A 87 -14.36 14.70 7.08
N LYS A 88 -13.64 14.69 8.21
CA LYS A 88 -13.85 15.65 9.31
C LYS A 88 -13.66 17.09 8.83
N PHE A 89 -12.55 17.36 8.15
CA PHE A 89 -12.24 18.68 7.61
C PHE A 89 -13.33 19.21 6.69
N LEU A 90 -13.81 18.40 5.73
CA LEU A 90 -14.83 18.85 4.78
C LEU A 90 -16.21 19.01 5.41
N ILE A 91 -16.58 18.16 6.39
CA ILE A 91 -17.84 18.32 7.13
C ILE A 91 -17.81 19.63 7.94
N ASP A 92 -16.70 19.91 8.63
CA ASP A 92 -16.52 21.13 9.42
C ASP A 92 -16.54 22.38 8.53
N LEU A 93 -15.98 22.29 7.31
CA LEU A 93 -15.94 23.39 6.35
C LEU A 93 -17.30 23.69 5.71
N LEU A 94 -18.04 22.66 5.28
CA LEU A 94 -19.30 22.82 4.55
C LEU A 94 -20.47 23.19 5.49
N GLY A 95 -20.51 22.57 6.67
CA GLY A 95 -21.63 22.70 7.60
C GLY A 95 -22.97 22.17 7.06
N GLY A 96 -23.94 22.02 7.96
CA GLY A 96 -25.32 21.60 7.59
C GLY A 96 -25.56 20.08 7.55
N SER A 97 -26.83 19.70 7.39
CA SER A 97 -27.29 18.30 7.46
C SER A 97 -26.79 17.45 6.29
N ASP A 98 -26.61 18.05 5.11
CA ASP A 98 -26.36 17.32 3.86
C ASP A 98 -24.86 17.19 3.56
N ALA A 99 -24.00 17.79 4.38
CA ALA A 99 -22.55 17.77 4.20
C ALA A 99 -22.00 16.34 4.23
N GLN A 100 -22.56 15.44 5.06
CA GLN A 100 -22.06 14.08 5.21
C GLN A 100 -22.14 13.28 3.90
N ASP A 101 -23.26 13.35 3.19
CA ASP A 101 -23.47 12.61 1.94
C ASP A 101 -22.63 13.20 0.79
N MET A 102 -22.54 14.53 0.72
CA MET A 102 -21.71 15.21 -0.28
C MET A 102 -20.21 14.90 -0.08
N VAL A 103 -19.74 14.91 1.16
CA VAL A 103 -18.35 14.58 1.50
C VAL A 103 -18.05 13.11 1.21
N ARG A 104 -18.98 12.20 1.54
CA ARG A 104 -18.84 10.78 1.18
C ARG A 104 -18.69 10.59 -0.33
N LEU A 105 -19.55 11.23 -1.13
CA LEU A 105 -19.46 11.14 -2.59
C LEU A 105 -18.13 11.68 -3.12
N TYR A 106 -17.69 12.83 -2.60
CA TYR A 106 -16.40 13.41 -2.97
C TYR A 106 -15.22 12.48 -2.66
N ILE A 107 -15.15 11.92 -1.45
CA ILE A 107 -14.06 11.02 -1.04
C ILE A 107 -14.07 9.75 -1.90
N LYS A 108 -15.24 9.20 -2.20
CA LYS A 108 -15.34 8.04 -3.11
C LYS A 108 -14.80 8.34 -4.51
N GLN A 109 -15.16 9.48 -5.09
CA GLN A 109 -14.60 9.90 -6.39
C GLN A 109 -13.08 10.05 -6.33
N ARG A 110 -12.53 10.54 -5.21
CA ARG A 110 -11.08 10.61 -4.97
C ARG A 110 -10.46 9.21 -4.91
N ILE A 111 -11.06 8.29 -4.17
CA ILE A 111 -10.62 6.89 -4.10
C ILE A 111 -10.63 6.23 -5.49
N GLU A 112 -11.71 6.38 -6.25
CA GLU A 112 -11.83 5.84 -7.61
C GLU A 112 -10.71 6.36 -8.51
N LEU A 113 -10.39 7.65 -8.43
CA LEU A 113 -9.30 8.25 -9.18
C LEU A 113 -7.93 7.70 -8.75
N ILE A 114 -7.67 7.60 -7.44
CA ILE A 114 -6.43 7.02 -6.91
C ILE A 114 -6.27 5.58 -7.42
N VAL A 115 -7.31 4.76 -7.34
CA VAL A 115 -7.28 3.36 -7.79
C VAL A 115 -7.10 3.28 -9.32
N LYS A 116 -7.72 4.17 -10.08
CA LYS A 116 -7.53 4.23 -11.54
C LYS A 116 -6.08 4.56 -11.93
N THR A 117 -5.43 5.45 -11.21
CA THR A 117 -4.03 5.86 -11.46
C THR A 117 -3.02 4.88 -10.85
N MET A 118 -3.34 4.30 -9.69
CA MET A 118 -2.49 3.38 -8.93
C MET A 118 -3.27 2.11 -8.57
N PRO A 119 -3.46 1.21 -9.55
CA PRO A 119 -4.34 0.04 -9.37
C PRO A 119 -3.85 -0.98 -8.34
N SER A 120 -2.60 -0.88 -7.87
CA SER A 120 -2.06 -1.65 -6.74
C SER A 120 -2.82 -1.36 -5.44
N LEU A 121 -3.43 -0.18 -5.30
CA LEU A 121 -4.16 0.20 -4.09
C LEU A 121 -5.61 -0.30 -4.03
N THR A 122 -6.09 -1.02 -5.06
CA THR A 122 -7.50 -1.47 -5.17
C THR A 122 -8.04 -2.13 -3.90
N THR A 123 -7.32 -3.10 -3.34
CA THR A 123 -7.77 -3.85 -2.15
C THR A 123 -7.75 -2.98 -0.90
N MET A 124 -6.69 -2.19 -0.74
CA MET A 124 -6.52 -1.32 0.42
C MET A 124 -7.59 -0.24 0.46
N MET A 125 -7.85 0.40 -0.68
CA MET A 125 -8.89 1.42 -0.81
C MET A 125 -10.28 0.84 -0.58
N ALA A 126 -10.59 -0.31 -1.18
CA ALA A 126 -11.86 -1.00 -0.94
C ALA A 126 -12.04 -1.35 0.56
N TRP A 127 -10.96 -1.72 1.25
CA TRP A 127 -11.01 -1.97 2.69
C TRP A 127 -11.21 -0.68 3.50
N VAL A 128 -10.59 0.44 3.10
CA VAL A 128 -10.87 1.76 3.70
C VAL A 128 -12.34 2.14 3.52
N GLU A 129 -12.92 1.97 2.33
CA GLU A 129 -14.35 2.24 2.09
C GLU A 129 -15.26 1.40 3.00
N TYR A 130 -14.95 0.10 3.16
CA TYR A 130 -15.67 -0.78 4.06
C TYR A 130 -15.58 -0.31 5.52
N GLN A 131 -14.41 0.12 5.96
CA GLN A 131 -14.22 0.59 7.34
C GLN A 131 -14.91 1.93 7.60
N MET A 132 -14.97 2.81 6.60
CA MET A 132 -15.63 4.11 6.70
C MET A 132 -17.15 4.02 6.66
N TRP A 133 -17.71 3.14 5.82
CA TRP A 133 -19.15 3.17 5.48
C TRP A 133 -19.85 1.81 5.50
N GLY A 134 -19.15 0.72 5.84
CA GLY A 134 -19.72 -0.63 5.91
C GLY A 134 -20.07 -1.24 4.55
N GLU A 135 -19.65 -0.62 3.44
CA GLU A 135 -19.92 -1.12 2.10
C GLU A 135 -19.05 -2.33 1.76
N LEU A 136 -19.57 -3.24 0.95
CA LEU A 136 -18.86 -4.46 0.55
C LEU A 136 -18.46 -4.43 -0.93
N PRO A 137 -17.45 -3.64 -1.33
CA PRO A 137 -16.86 -3.74 -2.66
C PRO A 137 -16.34 -5.16 -2.95
N GLU A 138 -16.19 -5.49 -4.23
CA GLU A 138 -15.75 -6.80 -4.70
C GLU A 138 -14.48 -7.34 -3.99
N PRO A 139 -13.39 -6.55 -3.78
CA PRO A 139 -12.22 -7.05 -3.03
C PRO A 139 -12.55 -7.47 -1.59
N VAL A 140 -13.46 -6.76 -0.93
CA VAL A 140 -13.89 -7.05 0.46
C VAL A 140 -14.76 -8.30 0.49
N MET A 141 -15.66 -8.46 -0.49
CA MET A 141 -16.45 -9.68 -0.66
C MET A 141 -15.56 -10.90 -0.87
N GLN A 142 -14.50 -10.79 -1.67
CA GLN A 142 -13.53 -11.88 -1.88
C GLN A 142 -12.83 -12.29 -0.57
N VAL A 143 -12.44 -11.30 0.25
CA VAL A 143 -11.88 -11.55 1.60
C VAL A 143 -12.89 -12.28 2.48
N ALA A 144 -14.14 -11.82 2.54
CA ALA A 144 -15.19 -12.44 3.35
C ALA A 144 -15.48 -13.89 2.89
N LEU A 145 -15.56 -14.12 1.58
CA LEU A 145 -15.73 -15.46 1.00
C LEU A 145 -14.56 -16.38 1.32
N ALA A 146 -13.32 -15.90 1.20
CA ALA A 146 -12.13 -16.67 1.54
C ALA A 146 -12.11 -17.04 3.03
N LYS A 147 -12.40 -16.07 3.93
CA LYS A 147 -12.53 -16.33 5.39
C LYS A 147 -13.56 -17.41 5.71
N SER A 148 -14.71 -17.41 5.04
CA SER A 148 -15.79 -18.36 5.31
C SER A 148 -15.56 -19.77 4.78
N LYS A 149 -14.70 -19.95 3.76
CA LYS A 149 -14.47 -21.24 3.09
C LYS A 149 -13.11 -21.84 3.41
N ASN A 150 -12.06 -21.17 2.95
CA ASN A 150 -10.67 -21.58 3.11
C ASN A 150 -9.79 -20.33 2.96
N ALA A 151 -9.17 -19.90 4.06
CA ALA A 151 -8.28 -18.75 4.08
C ALA A 151 -7.13 -18.86 3.06
N TYR A 152 -6.64 -20.07 2.83
CA TYR A 152 -5.53 -20.36 1.92
C TYR A 152 -5.94 -20.47 0.44
N SER A 153 -7.24 -20.42 0.11
CA SER A 153 -7.69 -20.42 -1.29
C SER A 153 -7.12 -19.22 -2.08
N LEU A 154 -6.90 -18.08 -1.41
CA LEU A 154 -6.25 -16.92 -2.02
C LEU A 154 -4.78 -17.16 -2.34
N VAL A 155 -4.10 -17.98 -1.54
CA VAL A 155 -2.69 -18.37 -1.74
C VAL A 155 -2.60 -19.41 -2.85
N GLU A 156 -3.53 -20.36 -2.90
CA GLU A 156 -3.65 -21.34 -3.99
C GLU A 156 -3.85 -20.65 -5.34
N ASN A 157 -4.77 -19.69 -5.44
CA ASN A 157 -5.00 -18.92 -6.67
C ASN A 157 -3.75 -18.15 -7.14
N LEU A 158 -2.87 -17.80 -6.21
CA LEU A 158 -1.64 -17.07 -6.50
C LEU A 158 -0.56 -18.00 -7.07
N TRP A 159 -0.42 -19.21 -6.52
CA TRP A 159 0.74 -20.08 -6.75
C TRP A 159 0.45 -21.39 -7.50
N GLN A 160 -0.74 -21.95 -7.37
CA GLN A 160 -1.04 -23.34 -7.70
C GLN A 160 -1.91 -23.48 -8.96
N GLY A 161 -1.55 -24.46 -9.78
CA GLY A 161 -2.26 -24.76 -11.03
C GLY A 161 -1.79 -23.93 -12.22
N GLU A 162 -2.18 -24.42 -13.40
CA GLU A 162 -1.83 -23.82 -14.69
C GLU A 162 -2.43 -22.42 -14.87
N ASP A 163 -3.57 -22.15 -14.25
CA ASP A 163 -4.28 -20.88 -14.31
C ASP A 163 -3.98 -19.96 -13.13
N SER A 164 -2.98 -20.30 -12.30
CA SER A 164 -2.52 -19.42 -11.22
C SER A 164 -2.08 -18.06 -11.76
N LEU A 165 -2.20 -17.03 -10.92
CA LEU A 165 -1.72 -15.69 -11.26
C LEU A 165 -0.23 -15.70 -11.60
N LEU A 166 0.58 -16.46 -10.86
CA LEU A 166 2.01 -16.59 -11.13
C LEU A 166 2.28 -17.10 -12.55
N GLN A 167 1.61 -18.17 -12.96
CA GLN A 167 1.80 -18.74 -14.29
C GLN A 167 1.31 -17.79 -15.38
N THR A 168 0.08 -17.31 -15.26
CA THR A 168 -0.61 -16.58 -16.33
C THR A 168 -0.15 -15.13 -16.48
N LYS A 169 0.34 -14.48 -15.41
CA LYS A 169 0.69 -13.05 -15.41
C LYS A 169 2.19 -12.78 -15.33
N LEU A 170 2.99 -13.75 -14.92
CA LEU A 170 4.43 -13.57 -14.78
C LEU A 170 5.22 -14.59 -15.60
N LEU A 171 5.16 -15.88 -15.26
CA LEU A 171 6.09 -16.87 -15.80
C LEU A 171 5.89 -17.14 -17.29
N ARG A 172 4.65 -17.33 -17.76
CA ARG A 172 4.37 -17.56 -19.19
C ARG A 172 4.72 -16.34 -20.03
N THR A 173 4.36 -15.15 -19.53
CA THR A 173 4.62 -13.87 -20.20
C THR A 173 6.12 -13.56 -20.34
N HIS A 174 6.95 -14.08 -19.44
CA HIS A 174 8.40 -13.84 -19.40
C HIS A 174 9.21 -15.12 -19.66
N SER A 175 8.62 -16.09 -20.36
CA SER A 175 9.23 -17.39 -20.61
C SER A 175 10.53 -17.32 -21.41
N SER A 176 10.67 -16.31 -22.28
CA SER A 176 11.88 -16.04 -23.09
C SER A 176 12.82 -14.99 -22.49
N VAL A 177 12.49 -14.42 -21.33
CA VAL A 177 13.29 -13.35 -20.73
C VAL A 177 14.45 -13.94 -19.95
N GLU A 178 15.67 -13.70 -20.45
CA GLU A 178 16.91 -14.20 -19.85
C GLU A 178 17.30 -13.41 -18.58
N LEU A 179 17.08 -12.08 -18.58
CA LEU A 179 17.50 -11.19 -17.50
C LEU A 179 16.31 -10.77 -16.64
N TRP A 180 16.25 -11.28 -15.42
CA TRP A 180 15.27 -10.88 -14.41
C TRP A 180 15.91 -9.94 -13.39
N PRO A 181 15.15 -8.97 -12.84
CA PRO A 181 15.57 -8.24 -11.65
C PRO A 181 15.87 -9.20 -10.51
N SER A 182 17.15 -9.44 -10.24
CA SER A 182 17.59 -10.29 -9.15
C SER A 182 18.09 -9.45 -8.00
N SER A 183 17.71 -9.83 -6.78
CA SER A 183 18.13 -9.14 -5.57
C SER A 183 17.96 -10.08 -4.39
N LYS A 184 18.78 -9.88 -3.35
CA LYS A 184 18.58 -10.51 -2.02
C LYS A 184 17.62 -9.70 -1.15
N LEU A 185 16.92 -8.72 -1.70
CA LEU A 185 16.06 -7.82 -0.92
C LEU A 185 14.88 -8.56 -0.30
N PHE A 186 14.28 -9.53 -0.99
CA PHE A 186 13.14 -10.26 -0.43
C PHE A 186 13.46 -10.96 0.89
N THR A 187 14.57 -11.71 0.98
CA THR A 187 14.93 -12.39 2.24
C THR A 187 15.27 -11.41 3.36
N LYS A 188 15.91 -10.28 3.02
CA LYS A 188 16.16 -9.19 3.98
C LYS A 188 14.85 -8.55 4.46
N ALA A 189 13.91 -8.29 3.55
CA ALA A 189 12.61 -7.70 3.84
C ALA A 189 11.75 -8.65 4.68
N LEU A 190 11.71 -9.94 4.35
CA LEU A 190 10.98 -10.95 5.11
C LEU A 190 11.51 -11.06 6.54
N SER A 191 12.84 -11.06 6.71
CA SER A 191 13.45 -11.05 8.04
C SER A 191 13.14 -9.78 8.82
N ALA A 192 13.15 -8.62 8.16
CA ALA A 192 12.82 -7.34 8.78
C ALA A 192 11.35 -7.27 9.21
N PHE A 193 10.45 -7.76 8.37
CA PHE A 193 9.03 -7.90 8.66
C PHE A 193 8.81 -8.81 9.87
N TYR A 194 9.28 -10.06 9.80
CA TYR A 194 9.14 -11.05 10.89
C TYR A 194 9.60 -10.50 12.24
N LYS A 195 10.78 -9.88 12.31
CA LYS A 195 11.35 -9.32 13.55
C LYS A 195 10.52 -8.22 14.20
N LYS A 196 9.65 -7.56 13.42
CA LYS A 196 8.80 -6.46 13.87
C LYS A 196 7.32 -6.84 13.91
N SER A 197 6.97 -8.00 13.36
CA SER A 197 5.65 -8.58 13.43
C SER A 197 5.28 -8.98 14.87
N PRO A 198 4.03 -8.78 15.29
CA PRO A 198 3.50 -9.38 16.52
C PRO A 198 3.44 -10.92 16.45
N ASN A 199 3.23 -11.56 17.60
CA ASN A 199 3.33 -13.01 17.75
C ASN A 199 2.35 -13.80 16.87
N ASN A 200 1.14 -13.29 16.64
CA ASN A 200 0.15 -13.93 15.77
C ASN A 200 0.65 -14.00 14.31
N ILE A 201 1.22 -12.89 13.81
CA ILE A 201 1.79 -12.84 12.46
C ILE A 201 3.04 -13.73 12.37
N GLN A 202 3.92 -13.70 13.38
CA GLN A 202 5.08 -14.59 13.42
C GLN A 202 4.68 -16.07 13.37
N HIS A 203 3.66 -16.47 14.14
CA HIS A 203 3.15 -17.83 14.13
C HIS A 203 2.64 -18.25 12.73
N VAL A 204 1.92 -17.36 12.04
CA VAL A 204 1.47 -17.60 10.67
C VAL A 204 2.65 -17.77 9.70
N LEU A 205 3.67 -16.91 9.81
CA LEU A 205 4.89 -16.99 9.00
C LEU A 205 5.67 -18.29 9.28
N ASP A 206 5.77 -18.69 10.54
CA ASP A 206 6.44 -19.93 10.94
C ASP A 206 5.67 -21.15 10.42
N THR A 207 4.33 -21.15 10.56
CA THR A 207 3.47 -22.20 10.01
C THR A 207 3.66 -22.34 8.49
N SER A 208 3.69 -21.20 7.78
CA SER A 208 3.96 -21.16 6.35
C SER A 208 5.31 -21.75 5.95
N ASN A 209 6.33 -21.68 6.80
CA ASN A 209 7.65 -22.22 6.51
C ASN A 209 7.73 -23.74 6.72
N HIS A 210 6.90 -24.29 7.61
CA HIS A 210 6.95 -25.69 8.00
C HIS A 210 5.86 -26.56 7.35
N ASN A 211 4.74 -25.95 6.91
CA ASN A 211 3.62 -26.65 6.30
C ASN A 211 3.50 -26.31 4.80
N PRO A 212 3.84 -27.24 3.89
CA PRO A 212 3.73 -27.02 2.45
C PRO A 212 2.33 -26.62 1.97
N ARG A 213 1.27 -27.05 2.68
CA ARG A 213 -0.13 -26.73 2.33
C ARG A 213 -0.52 -25.29 2.69
N GLU A 214 0.27 -24.64 3.54
CA GLU A 214 -0.02 -23.30 4.08
C GLU A 214 1.09 -22.30 3.71
N THR A 215 1.84 -22.61 2.65
CA THR A 215 2.98 -21.79 2.20
C THR A 215 2.49 -20.47 1.59
N LEU A 216 2.71 -19.35 2.29
CA LEU A 216 2.35 -18.00 1.85
C LEU A 216 3.17 -17.50 0.66
N PHE A 217 4.44 -17.89 0.60
CA PHE A 217 5.38 -17.44 -0.43
C PHE A 217 5.72 -18.56 -1.39
N TRP A 218 6.10 -18.21 -2.61
CA TRP A 218 6.61 -19.17 -3.57
C TRP A 218 7.93 -19.79 -3.04
N PRO A 219 8.03 -21.13 -2.95
CA PRO A 219 9.01 -21.82 -2.11
C PRO A 219 10.45 -21.81 -2.64
N LEU A 220 10.70 -21.35 -3.87
CA LEU A 220 12.04 -21.34 -4.47
C LEU A 220 12.84 -20.10 -4.06
N PHE A 221 13.13 -19.96 -2.75
CA PHE A 221 13.83 -18.81 -2.17
C PHE A 221 15.26 -18.58 -2.71
N HIS A 222 15.85 -19.62 -3.30
CA HIS A 222 17.19 -19.56 -3.93
C HIS A 222 17.14 -19.26 -5.43
N ASP A 223 15.96 -19.27 -6.03
CA ASP A 223 15.78 -18.93 -7.44
C ASP A 223 15.97 -17.42 -7.66
N TYR A 224 16.63 -17.05 -8.75
CA TYR A 224 16.91 -15.65 -9.09
C TYR A 224 15.65 -14.82 -9.33
N LYS A 225 14.50 -15.47 -9.62
CA LYS A 225 13.17 -14.86 -9.76
C LYS A 225 12.48 -14.58 -8.44
N CYS A 226 13.00 -15.11 -7.32
CA CYS A 226 12.33 -15.06 -6.02
C CYS A 226 11.90 -13.65 -5.61
N THR A 227 12.74 -12.63 -5.85
CA THR A 227 12.38 -11.25 -5.50
C THR A 227 11.24 -10.71 -6.36
N VAL A 228 11.24 -10.97 -7.68
CA VAL A 228 10.15 -10.56 -8.57
C VAL A 228 8.83 -11.22 -8.18
N VAL A 229 8.88 -12.50 -7.82
CA VAL A 229 7.70 -13.29 -7.45
C VAL A 229 7.14 -12.87 -6.09
N ASN A 230 7.97 -12.87 -5.05
CA ASN A 230 7.49 -12.80 -3.68
C ASN A 230 7.45 -11.39 -3.08
N LEU A 231 8.29 -10.45 -3.53
CA LEU A 231 8.36 -9.11 -2.92
C LEU A 231 7.04 -8.34 -2.99
N PRO A 232 6.29 -8.35 -4.11
CA PRO A 232 5.00 -7.62 -4.16
C PRO A 232 3.99 -8.19 -3.17
N VAL A 233 3.95 -9.51 -2.99
CA VAL A 233 3.07 -10.18 -2.02
C VAL A 233 3.44 -9.77 -0.60
N LEU A 234 4.73 -9.78 -0.26
CA LEU A 234 5.21 -9.34 1.04
C LEU A 234 4.88 -7.86 1.30
N LEU A 235 5.02 -7.00 0.30
CA LEU A 235 4.63 -5.59 0.41
C LEU A 235 3.14 -5.45 0.71
N GLY A 236 2.28 -6.21 0.03
CA GLY A 236 0.84 -6.22 0.30
C GLY A 236 0.49 -6.74 1.70
N LEU A 237 1.17 -7.79 2.16
CA LEU A 237 1.00 -8.31 3.51
C LEU A 237 1.41 -7.28 4.57
N TRP A 238 2.56 -6.65 4.37
CA TRP A 238 3.14 -5.68 5.29
C TRP A 238 2.30 -4.41 5.35
N SER A 239 1.81 -3.91 4.20
CA SER A 239 1.01 -2.68 4.13
C SER A 239 -0.33 -2.79 4.86
N MET A 240 -0.86 -3.99 5.03
CA MET A 240 -2.10 -4.29 5.76
C MET A 240 -1.85 -4.79 7.20
N SER A 241 -0.64 -4.65 7.73
CA SER A 241 -0.24 -5.08 9.08
C SER A 241 0.10 -3.89 9.98
N PRO A 242 0.17 -4.07 11.31
CA PRO A 242 0.64 -3.02 12.22
C PRO A 242 2.16 -2.75 12.12
N VAL A 243 2.89 -3.50 11.29
CA VAL A 243 4.34 -3.35 11.18
C VAL A 243 4.67 -2.08 10.38
N PRO A 244 5.44 -1.13 10.93
CA PRO A 244 5.69 0.15 10.24
C PRO A 244 6.41 -0.01 8.89
N MET A 245 5.91 0.67 7.86
CA MET A 245 6.48 0.65 6.51
C MET A 245 7.72 1.55 6.34
N ARG A 246 8.12 2.30 7.36
CA ARG A 246 9.32 3.15 7.34
C ARG A 246 10.63 2.41 7.01
N TRP A 247 10.66 1.08 7.18
CA TRP A 247 11.81 0.28 6.76
C TRP A 247 12.07 0.44 5.25
N TRP A 248 11.04 0.62 4.43
CA TRP A 248 11.19 0.85 3.00
C TRP A 248 11.72 2.24 2.66
N SER A 249 11.24 3.27 3.38
CA SER A 249 11.59 4.66 3.10
C SER A 249 13.02 5.03 3.53
N GLN A 250 13.58 4.34 4.53
CA GLN A 250 14.91 4.61 5.09
C GLN A 250 16.10 4.39 4.13
N HIS A 251 15.94 3.61 3.06
CA HIS A 251 17.03 3.32 2.12
C HIS A 251 16.59 3.46 0.67
N PRO A 252 17.19 4.37 -0.12
CA PRO A 252 16.84 4.58 -1.53
C PRO A 252 16.93 3.31 -2.39
N GLU A 253 17.88 2.41 -2.09
CA GLU A 253 18.03 1.14 -2.81
C GLU A 253 16.79 0.22 -2.70
N ARG A 254 16.07 0.29 -1.56
CA ARG A 254 14.87 -0.53 -1.34
C ARG A 254 13.73 -0.04 -2.21
N GLN A 255 13.52 1.28 -2.24
CA GLN A 255 12.56 1.92 -3.13
C GLN A 255 12.93 1.71 -4.61
N GLY A 256 14.21 1.85 -4.95
CA GLY A 256 14.72 1.59 -6.30
C GLY A 256 14.44 0.16 -6.77
N CYS A 257 14.54 -0.83 -5.87
CA CYS A 257 14.16 -2.21 -6.18
C CYS A 257 12.66 -2.34 -6.47
N ILE A 258 11.79 -1.74 -5.66
CA ILE A 258 10.34 -1.73 -5.91
C ILE A 258 10.03 -1.13 -7.29
N GLN A 259 10.66 0.00 -7.61
CA GLN A 259 10.52 0.67 -8.90
C GLN A 259 11.01 -0.18 -10.07
N GLN A 260 12.10 -0.94 -9.88
CA GLN A 260 12.58 -1.89 -10.88
C GLN A 260 11.56 -3.01 -11.11
N LEU A 261 10.91 -3.53 -10.06
CA LEU A 261 9.88 -4.56 -10.19
C LEU A 261 8.62 -4.03 -10.87
N LEU A 262 8.16 -2.83 -10.50
CA LEU A 262 7.04 -2.14 -11.15
C LEU A 262 7.30 -1.93 -12.65
N LYS A 263 8.52 -1.55 -13.03
CA LYS A 263 8.91 -1.39 -14.44
C LYS A 263 9.04 -2.72 -15.18
N PHE A 264 9.46 -3.79 -14.49
CA PHE A 264 9.64 -5.11 -15.09
C PHE A 264 8.31 -5.75 -15.47
N ASN A 265 7.35 -5.81 -14.54
CA ASN A 265 6.01 -6.32 -14.82
C ASN A 265 4.98 -5.64 -13.90
N PRO A 266 4.40 -4.51 -14.33
CA PRO A 266 3.46 -3.74 -13.50
C PRO A 266 2.18 -4.53 -13.19
N ILE A 267 1.72 -5.36 -14.13
CA ILE A 267 0.51 -6.17 -13.98
C ILE A 267 0.70 -7.21 -12.87
N TRP A 268 1.80 -7.96 -12.92
CA TRP A 268 2.13 -8.91 -11.86
C TRP A 268 2.28 -8.21 -10.52
N PHE A 269 3.06 -7.13 -10.46
CA PHE A 269 3.31 -6.41 -9.22
C PHE A 269 1.99 -5.96 -8.57
N GLN A 270 1.11 -5.32 -9.34
CA GLN A 270 -0.21 -4.88 -8.90
C GLN A 270 -1.04 -6.04 -8.35
N LEU A 271 -1.18 -7.13 -9.11
CA LEU A 271 -2.06 -8.24 -8.76
C LEU A 271 -1.52 -8.97 -7.52
N ALA A 272 -0.21 -9.22 -7.45
CA ALA A 272 0.44 -9.87 -6.34
C ALA A 272 0.41 -9.00 -5.07
N PHE A 273 0.59 -7.69 -5.16
CA PHE A 273 0.42 -6.76 -4.03
C PHE A 273 -1.02 -6.78 -3.49
N ASN A 274 -2.01 -6.64 -4.37
CA ASN A 274 -3.42 -6.72 -3.99
C ASN A 274 -3.76 -8.07 -3.34
N GLN A 275 -3.26 -9.17 -3.91
CA GLN A 275 -3.48 -10.50 -3.36
C GLN A 275 -2.83 -10.65 -1.98
N GLY A 276 -1.61 -10.13 -1.80
CA GLY A 276 -0.96 -10.05 -0.49
C GLY A 276 -1.80 -9.29 0.54
N GLY A 277 -2.37 -8.15 0.15
CA GLY A 277 -3.29 -7.39 1.01
C GLY A 277 -4.53 -8.18 1.42
N LYS A 278 -5.17 -8.90 0.47
CA LYS A 278 -6.31 -9.76 0.78
C LYS A 278 -5.93 -10.91 1.72
N ILE A 279 -4.78 -11.54 1.50
CA ILE A 279 -4.27 -12.60 2.37
C ILE A 279 -4.06 -12.07 3.79
N ALA A 280 -3.44 -10.90 3.96
CA ALA A 280 -3.28 -10.26 5.27
C ALA A 280 -4.63 -10.00 5.95
N LEU A 281 -5.63 -9.51 5.22
CA LEU A 281 -6.97 -9.31 5.75
C LEU A 281 -7.66 -10.61 6.18
N VAL A 282 -7.54 -11.67 5.38
CA VAL A 282 -8.11 -12.99 5.67
C VAL A 282 -7.46 -13.65 6.89
N LEU A 283 -6.15 -13.44 7.06
CA LEU A 283 -5.37 -13.99 8.17
C LEU A 283 -5.32 -13.05 9.40
N ASP A 284 -6.14 -12.00 9.41
CA ASP A 284 -6.29 -11.04 10.53
C ASP A 284 -4.98 -10.32 10.92
N PHE A 285 -4.13 -10.01 9.93
CA PHE A 285 -2.89 -9.27 10.16
C PHE A 285 -3.14 -7.81 10.59
N HIS A 286 -4.34 -7.27 10.37
CA HIS A 286 -4.72 -5.89 10.67
C HIS A 286 -5.35 -5.71 12.06
N ASP A 287 -5.67 -6.79 12.77
CA ASP A 287 -6.72 -6.83 13.79
C ASP A 287 -6.23 -6.64 15.25
N GLU A 288 -5.16 -5.86 15.46
CA GLU A 288 -4.74 -5.45 16.81
C GLU A 288 -5.51 -4.22 17.34
N LEU A 289 -6.21 -3.48 16.46
CA LEU A 289 -6.99 -2.29 16.85
C LEU A 289 -8.33 -2.61 17.54
N ASN A 290 -8.77 -3.88 17.55
CA ASN A 290 -10.04 -4.31 18.15
C ASN A 290 -9.90 -5.07 19.48
N ARG A 291 -8.70 -5.11 20.09
CA ARG A 291 -8.44 -5.80 21.36
C ARG A 291 -7.77 -4.93 22.43
N ALA A 292 -8.09 -3.64 22.46
CA ALA A 292 -7.77 -2.74 23.58
C ALA A 292 -9.05 -2.24 24.26
#